data_AF-A0A1V9X0P0-F1
#
_entry.id   AF-A0A1V9X0P0-F1
#
_cell.length_a   1.000
_cell.length_b   1.000
_cell.length_c   1.000
_cell.angle_alpha   90.00
_cell.angle_beta   90.00
_cell.angle_gamma   90.00
#
_symmetry.space_group_name_H-M   'P 1'
#
loop_
_entity.id
_entity.type
_entity.pdbx_description
1 polymer ?
#
loop_
_entity_poly.entity_id
_entity_poly.type
_entity_poly.pdbx_seq_one_letter_code
_entity_poly.pdbx_strand_id
1 'polypeptide(L)' 'MCCGRGYTTKRMKVKERCKCKFQWCCYVECKTCTRIAEMTTCK' A
#
# COMPACT_ATOMS: atom_id res chain seq x y z
N MET A 1 -13.62 14.86 -8.61
CA MET A 1 -12.23 14.41 -8.91
C MET A 1 -11.54 15.49 -9.74
N CYS A 2 -10.43 16.01 -9.22
CA CYS A 2 -9.50 17.04 -9.72
C CYS A 2 -10.00 18.27 -10.52
N CYS A 3 -11.30 18.56 -10.63
CA CYS A 3 -11.90 19.83 -11.10
C CYS A 3 -11.22 20.52 -12.31
N GLY A 4 -10.66 19.74 -13.26
CA GLY A 4 -9.94 20.26 -14.43
C GLY A 4 -8.46 20.65 -14.23
N ARG A 5 -7.86 20.45 -13.05
CA ARG A 5 -6.47 20.84 -12.72
C ARG A 5 -5.40 19.80 -13.06
N GLY A 6 -5.79 18.72 -13.74
CA GLY A 6 -4.91 17.59 -14.02
C GLY A 6 -4.59 16.76 -12.77
N TYR A 7 -3.93 15.62 -12.98
CA TYR A 7 -3.52 14.72 -11.92
C TYR A 7 -2.08 14.27 -12.14
N THR A 8 -1.37 14.05 -11.04
CA THR A 8 -0.04 13.45 -11.07
C THR A 8 -0.13 12.04 -10.55
N THR A 9 0.32 11.09 -11.36
CA THR A 9 0.41 9.69 -10.97
C THR A 9 1.83 9.41 -10.50
N LYS A 10 2.00 9.04 -9.23
CA LYS A 10 3.30 8.67 -8.66
C LYS A 10 3.31 7.18 -8.34
N ARG A 11 4.32 6.48 -8.85
CA ARG A 11 4.59 5.09 -8.48
C ARG A 11 5.61 5.06 -7.36
N MET A 12 5.23 4.50 -6.22
CA MET A 12 6.10 4.38 -5.07
C MET A 12 6.14 2.94 -4.57
N LYS A 13 7.33 2.47 -4.20
CA LYS A 13 7.51 1.16 -3.56
C LYS A 13 7.16 1.33 -2.08
N VAL A 14 6.04 0.76 -1.66
CA VAL A 14 5.56 0.77 -0.29
C VAL A 14 5.87 -0.58 0.35
N LYS A 15 6.44 -0.57 1.54
CA LYS A 15 6.61 -1.77 2.35
C LYS A 15 5.35 -1.96 3.19
N GLU A 16 4.66 -3.08 3.00
CA GLU A 16 3.44 -3.41 3.74
C GLU A 16 3.57 -4.79 4.40
N ARG A 17 2.86 -4.96 5.53
CA ARG A 17 2.74 -6.27 6.18
C ARG A 17 1.75 -7.11 5.38
N CYS A 18 2.21 -8.23 4.85
CA CYS A 18 1.45 -9.12 3.99
C CYS A 18 1.51 -10.55 4.52
N LYS A 19 0.61 -11.42 4.02
CA LYS A 19 0.60 -12.86 4.34
C LYS A 19 0.64 -13.13 5.85
N CYS A 20 -0.14 -12.37 6.60
CA CYS A 20 -0.26 -12.53 8.05
C CYS A 20 -0.90 -13.89 8.35
N LYS A 21 -0.20 -14.73 9.10
CA LYS A 21 -0.72 -15.98 9.63
C LYS A 21 -1.06 -15.78 11.09
N PHE A 22 -2.32 -16.03 11.41
CA PHE A 22 -2.78 -16.10 12.79
C PHE A 22 -2.41 -17.47 13.34
N GLN A 23 -1.58 -17.51 14.37
CA GLN A 23 -1.33 -18.73 15.14
C GLN A 23 -2.38 -18.79 16.24
N TRP A 24 -3.07 -19.93 16.36
CA TRP A 24 -4.03 -20.19 17.43
C TRP A 24 -3.27 -20.35 18.77
N CYS A 25 -2.81 -19.21 19.30
CA CYS A 25 -2.21 -18.93 20.60
C CYS A 25 -1.63 -17.49 20.54
N CYS A 26 -2.51 -16.49 20.46
CA CYS A 26 -2.23 -15.05 20.63
C CYS A 26 -1.16 -14.37 19.73
N TYR A 27 -0.59 -15.04 18.73
CA TYR A 27 0.47 -14.46 17.91
C TYR A 27 0.07 -14.34 16.43
N VAL A 28 0.40 -13.21 15.83
CA VAL A 28 0.22 -12.97 14.39
C VAL A 28 1.58 -12.77 13.77
N GLU A 29 1.96 -13.69 12.88
CA GLU A 29 3.20 -13.58 12.13
C GLU A 29 2.92 -13.00 10.74
N CYS A 30 3.41 -11.80 10.48
CA CYS A 30 3.30 -11.16 9.17
C CYS A 30 4.64 -11.09 8.46
N LYS A 31 4.63 -11.23 7.13
CA LYS A 31 5.81 -10.99 6.29
C LYS A 31 5.85 -9.54 5.84
N THR A 32 7.03 -9.00 5.59
CA THR A 32 7.18 -7.67 4.97
C THR A 32 7.24 -7.83 3.47
N CYS A 33 6.19 -7.40 2.77
CA CYS A 33 6.17 -7.34 1.31
C CYS A 33 6.53 -5.93 0.84
N THR A 34 7.11 -5.83 -0.35
CA THR A 34 7.22 -4.56 -1.07
C THR A 34 6.20 -4.57 -2.20
N ARG A 35 5.25 -3.65 -2.18
CA ARG A 35 4.26 -3.47 -3.25
C ARG A 35 4.50 -2.15 -3.95
N ILE A 36 4.25 -2.13 -5.26
CA ILE A 36 4.24 -0.90 -6.03
C ILE A 36 2.84 -0.30 -5.86
N ALA A 37 2.75 0.80 -5.12
CA ALA A 37 1.53 1.58 -5.00
C ALA A 37 1.56 2.72 -6.02
N GLU A 38 0.48 2.86 -6.77
CA GLU A 38 0.28 3.99 -7.66
C GLU A 38 -0.66 4.97 -6.96
N MET A 39 -0.15 6.16 -6.62
CA MET A 39 -0.92 7.21 -5.99
C MET A 39 -1.18 8.30 -7.01
N THR A 40 -2.45 8.47 -7.32
CA THR A 40 -2.95 9.56 -8.16
C THR A 40 -3.34 10.71 -7.25
N THR A 41 -2.56 11.79 -7.30
CA THR A 41 -2.84 13.01 -6.54
C THR A 41 -3.34 14.09 -7.49
N CYS A 42 -4.45 14.73 -7.13
CA CYS A 42 -4.89 15.94 -7.81
C CYS A 42 -3.84 17.03 -7.60
N LYS A 43 -3.52 17.77 -8.67
CA LYS A 43 -2.52 18.84 -8.63
C LYS A 43 -3.05 20.09 -7.93
#